data_AF-A0A5B6WGP2-F1
#
_entry.id   AF-A0A5B6WGP2-F1
#
_cell.length_a   1.000
_cell.length_b   1.000
_cell.length_c   1.000
_cell.angle_alpha   90.00
_cell.angle_beta   90.00
_cell.angle_gamma   90.00
#
_symmetry.space_group_name_H-M   'P 1'
#
loop_
_entity.id
_entity.type
_entity.pdbx_description
1 polymer ?
#
loop_
_entity_poly.entity_id
_entity_poly.type
_entity_poly.pdbx_seq_one_letter_code
_entity_poly.pdbx_strand_id
1 'polypeptide(L)'
;MIPDEILYRCGSFDWVPLLGIWGAAIWVETVCTNEFSYREENYKKRVKEISIAWNQIRRMKRLSAGPMTTPEYKDARSRDECLQVIPSELEIVKQDFEKKSSELGKRIEKLQEENMYLKLDVDVQKSEAEKIRKEKRKIDEDRDSLKTEYKKIRLTMKNVGLGKTSEQWQQEVQEEKAKAEYWERKFREMQARNEALKKNLAESLNENGELKARVVELGRSLHHHRNRNSAIELRASLKKIEEMKGKIEELESALHSCELRIELLETREGHWKEELHHSHYQVRSRDYLMGEAIVQIREVADHLQILASQADTLSMKYELQFDHSQKLASLLGKIKTLGLRAKAYL
;
A
#
# COMPACT_ATOMS: atom_id res chain seq x y z
N MET A 1 37.05 -41.83 20.85
CA MET A 1 36.31 -42.47 19.74
C MET A 1 37.34 -43.18 18.89
N ILE A 2 37.32 -44.51 18.98
CA ILE A 2 38.17 -45.47 18.26
C ILE A 2 37.42 -45.77 16.94
N PRO A 3 38.06 -45.88 15.76
CA PRO A 3 37.34 -46.19 14.53
C PRO A 3 36.95 -47.67 14.51
N ASP A 4 35.69 -47.93 14.15
CA ASP A 4 35.05 -49.25 14.15
C ASP A 4 35.72 -50.24 13.17
N GLU A 5 36.26 -51.34 13.70
CA GLU A 5 36.77 -52.49 12.93
C GLU A 5 35.60 -53.34 12.43
N ILE A 6 35.50 -53.51 11.11
CA ILE A 6 34.49 -54.37 10.48
C ILE A 6 34.96 -55.83 10.57
N LEU A 7 34.29 -56.63 11.40
CA LEU A 7 34.54 -58.07 11.55
C LEU A 7 33.64 -58.88 10.61
N TYR A 8 34.18 -59.94 9.99
CA TYR A 8 33.43 -60.86 9.11
C TYR A 8 33.39 -62.27 9.69
N ARG A 9 32.23 -62.94 9.63
CA ARG A 9 32.02 -64.31 10.11
C ARG A 9 31.69 -65.23 8.95
N CYS A 10 32.46 -66.32 8.82
CA CYS A 10 32.13 -67.43 7.92
C CYS A 10 32.04 -68.73 8.73
N GLY A 11 30.82 -69.16 9.02
CA GLY A 11 30.57 -70.43 9.73
C GLY A 11 30.82 -70.37 11.25
N SER A 12 31.16 -71.53 11.82
CA SER A 12 31.13 -71.79 13.27
C SER A 12 32.46 -71.57 14.02
N PHE A 13 33.33 -70.67 13.55
CA PHE A 13 34.57 -70.31 14.25
C PHE A 13 34.58 -68.81 14.66
N ASP A 14 35.41 -68.48 15.66
CA ASP A 14 35.50 -67.15 16.28
C ASP A 14 36.18 -66.07 15.40
N TRP A 15 35.88 -64.79 15.69
CA TRP A 15 36.16 -63.60 14.87
C TRP A 15 37.66 -63.28 14.69
N VAL A 16 38.08 -62.90 13.46
CA VAL A 16 39.46 -62.49 13.13
C VAL A 16 39.48 -61.11 12.41
N PRO A 17 40.36 -60.16 12.79
CA PRO A 17 40.48 -58.85 12.13
C PRO A 17 41.14 -58.91 10.73
N LEU A 18 40.54 -58.23 9.75
CA LEU A 18 41.03 -58.15 8.36
C LEU A 18 42.09 -57.04 8.20
N LEU A 19 43.35 -57.34 8.52
CA LEU A 19 44.50 -56.47 8.21
C LEU A 19 45.68 -57.32 7.74
N GLY A 20 45.69 -57.71 6.46
CA GLY A 20 46.79 -58.50 5.93
C GLY A 20 46.70 -58.98 4.48
N ILE A 21 45.82 -58.45 3.64
CA ILE A 21 45.79 -58.77 2.20
C ILE A 21 45.47 -57.46 1.48
N TRP A 22 46.14 -57.22 0.34
CA TRP A 22 46.16 -56.00 -0.51
C TRP A 22 47.44 -55.15 -0.38
N GLY A 23 48.54 -55.73 -0.83
CA GLY A 23 49.64 -54.99 -1.46
C GLY A 23 49.90 -55.60 -2.85
N ALA A 24 49.82 -54.76 -3.89
CA ALA A 24 50.13 -55.01 -5.30
C ALA A 24 49.00 -55.60 -6.19
N ALA A 25 48.25 -54.69 -6.83
CA ALA A 25 47.71 -54.90 -8.17
C ALA A 25 47.85 -53.59 -8.97
N ILE A 26 48.65 -53.64 -10.03
CA ILE A 26 48.65 -52.70 -11.17
C ILE A 26 48.46 -53.56 -12.42
N TRP A 27 47.33 -53.33 -13.13
CA TRP A 27 47.07 -53.40 -14.59
C TRP A 27 47.45 -54.69 -15.37
N VAL A 28 46.72 -55.24 -16.35
CA VAL A 28 45.46 -54.95 -17.07
C VAL A 28 45.05 -56.19 -17.89
N GLU A 29 43.75 -56.27 -18.20
CA GLU A 29 43.01 -57.00 -19.26
C GLU A 29 43.54 -58.30 -19.92
N THR A 30 42.78 -59.37 -19.65
CA THR A 30 42.08 -60.26 -20.60
C THR A 30 42.53 -60.30 -22.07
N VAL A 31 43.14 -61.42 -22.48
CA VAL A 31 42.91 -62.09 -23.78
C VAL A 31 42.98 -63.61 -23.59
N CYS A 32 42.08 -64.31 -24.28
CA CYS A 32 41.84 -65.73 -24.34
C CYS A 32 43.07 -66.65 -24.32
N THR A 33 43.02 -67.71 -23.50
CA THR A 33 43.00 -69.13 -23.92
C THR A 33 42.94 -70.00 -22.67
N ASN A 34 41.91 -70.84 -22.55
CA ASN A 34 41.90 -71.95 -21.61
C ASN A 34 42.99 -72.94 -22.03
N GLU A 35 44.18 -72.77 -21.48
CA GLU A 35 45.27 -73.74 -21.55
C GLU A 35 45.27 -74.50 -20.22
N PHE A 36 44.73 -75.72 -20.24
CA PHE A 36 44.79 -76.65 -19.11
C PHE A 36 46.26 -76.89 -18.76
N SER A 37 46.78 -76.23 -17.71
CA SER A 37 48.16 -76.41 -17.29
C SER A 37 48.31 -77.74 -16.54
N TYR A 38 48.68 -78.79 -17.25
CA TYR A 38 49.19 -80.02 -16.63
C TYR A 38 50.65 -79.78 -16.23
N ARG A 39 50.86 -79.13 -15.07
CA ARG A 39 52.21 -78.93 -14.48
C ARG A 39 52.66 -80.19 -13.73
N GLU A 40 53.06 -81.21 -14.47
CA GLU A 40 54.07 -82.15 -13.98
C GLU A 40 55.29 -82.04 -14.89
N GLU A 41 56.43 -81.70 -14.29
CA GLU A 41 57.72 -81.46 -14.94
C GLU A 41 58.30 -82.70 -15.68
N ASN A 42 57.53 -83.79 -15.77
CA ASN A 42 57.87 -85.04 -16.44
C ASN A 42 56.84 -85.53 -17.48
N TYR A 43 55.78 -84.78 -17.79
CA TYR A 43 54.74 -85.24 -18.74
C TYR A 43 55.28 -85.43 -20.17
N LYS A 44 56.01 -84.44 -20.71
CA LYS A 44 56.65 -84.57 -22.04
C LYS A 44 57.67 -85.72 -22.10
N LYS A 45 58.31 -86.05 -20.98
CA LYS A 45 59.24 -87.17 -20.86
C LYS A 45 58.48 -88.51 -20.89
N ARG A 46 57.41 -88.65 -20.09
CA ARG A 46 56.54 -89.85 -20.09
C ARG A 46 55.88 -90.12 -21.44
N VAL A 47 55.38 -89.10 -22.14
CA VAL A 47 54.76 -89.27 -23.46
C VAL A 47 55.80 -89.72 -24.50
N LYS A 48 57.03 -89.20 -24.45
CA LYS A 48 58.14 -89.67 -25.30
C LYS A 48 58.54 -91.11 -24.97
N GLU A 49 58.64 -91.48 -23.69
CA GLU A 49 58.97 -92.85 -23.25
C GLU A 49 57.90 -93.85 -23.69
N ILE A 50 56.61 -93.52 -23.55
CA ILE A 50 55.50 -94.35 -24.02
C ILE A 50 55.54 -94.48 -25.56
N SER A 51 55.81 -93.40 -26.29
CA SER A 51 55.94 -93.45 -27.75
C SER A 51 57.12 -94.32 -28.23
N ILE A 52 58.25 -94.29 -27.52
CA ILE A 52 59.41 -95.14 -27.81
C ILE A 52 59.09 -96.61 -27.52
N ALA A 53 58.47 -96.91 -26.38
CA ALA A 53 58.05 -98.26 -26.02
C ALA A 53 57.02 -98.84 -27.01
N TRP A 54 56.08 -98.02 -27.48
CA TRP A 54 55.09 -98.44 -28.49
C TRP A 54 55.73 -98.71 -29.86
N ASN A 55 56.72 -97.90 -30.26
CA ASN A 55 57.48 -98.15 -31.49
C ASN A 55 58.36 -99.41 -31.42
N GLN A 56 58.86 -99.78 -30.23
CA GLN A 56 59.56 -101.06 -30.02
C GLN A 56 58.62 -102.27 -30.14
N ILE A 57 57.41 -102.20 -29.56
CA ILE A 57 56.39 -103.27 -29.69
C ILE A 57 55.90 -103.41 -31.13
N ARG A 58 55.78 -102.30 -31.88
CA ARG A 58 55.39 -102.33 -33.30
C ARG A 58 56.48 -102.89 -34.22
N ARG A 59 57.76 -102.80 -33.83
CA ARG A 59 58.89 -103.35 -34.60
C ARG A 59 59.13 -104.86 -34.38
N MET A 60 58.64 -105.46 -33.28
CA MET A 60 58.73 -106.92 -33.07
C MET A 60 57.65 -107.75 -33.78
N LYS A 61 56.60 -107.13 -34.35
CA LYS A 61 55.49 -107.84 -35.03
C LYS A 61 55.45 -107.66 -36.56
N ARG A 62 56.61 -107.61 -37.21
CA ARG A 62 56.72 -107.73 -38.67
C ARG A 62 57.90 -108.62 -39.09
N LEU A 63 58.00 -109.79 -38.48
CA LEU A 63 58.72 -110.93 -39.06
C LEU A 63 57.75 -111.66 -40.00
N SER A 64 57.84 -111.31 -41.29
CA SER A 64 57.79 -112.22 -42.44
C SER A 64 57.04 -113.56 -42.25
N ALA A 65 55.72 -113.54 -42.45
CA ALA A 65 54.98 -114.70 -42.95
C ALA A 65 54.70 -114.46 -44.44
N GLY A 66 55.67 -114.80 -45.29
CA GLY A 66 55.49 -114.84 -46.74
C GLY A 66 54.64 -116.06 -47.14
N PRO A 67 53.87 -115.96 -48.25
CA PRO A 67 52.95 -117.01 -48.68
C PRO A 67 53.73 -118.22 -49.21
N MET A 68 53.53 -119.37 -48.58
CA MET A 68 54.13 -120.63 -49.02
C MET A 68 53.24 -121.25 -50.10
N THR A 69 53.64 -121.08 -51.36
CA THR A 69 53.07 -121.75 -52.53
C THR A 69 53.37 -123.24 -52.50
N THR A 70 52.30 -124.04 -52.51
CA THR A 70 52.25 -125.46 -52.87
C THR A 70 52.79 -125.72 -54.28
N PRO A 71 53.67 -126.72 -54.49
CA PRO A 71 53.88 -127.31 -55.80
C PRO A 71 53.03 -128.58 -55.98
N GLU A 72 52.39 -128.67 -57.13
CA GLU A 72 51.66 -129.83 -57.62
C GLU A 72 52.61 -131.01 -57.88
N TYR A 73 52.24 -132.20 -57.42
CA TYR A 73 52.55 -133.45 -58.13
C TYR A 73 51.37 -134.42 -57.96
N LYS A 74 50.68 -134.65 -59.09
CA LYS A 74 49.80 -135.80 -59.32
C LYS A 74 50.71 -137.03 -59.56
N ASP A 75 50.33 -138.20 -59.06
CA ASP A 75 49.67 -139.25 -59.86
C ASP A 75 49.61 -140.59 -59.08
N ALA A 76 48.77 -141.51 -59.59
CA ALA A 76 48.62 -142.94 -59.26
C ALA A 76 47.45 -143.36 -58.35
N ARG A 77 46.25 -143.38 -58.98
CA ARG A 77 45.14 -144.36 -58.92
C ARG A 77 45.24 -145.56 -57.95
N SER A 78 44.12 -145.89 -57.28
CA SER A 78 43.09 -146.83 -57.78
C SER A 78 42.09 -147.29 -56.71
N ARG A 79 40.89 -147.68 -57.19
CA ARG A 79 39.74 -148.42 -56.58
C ARG A 79 38.73 -147.58 -55.81
N ASP A 80 37.60 -147.23 -56.43
CA ASP A 80 36.42 -148.04 -56.80
C ASP A 80 35.48 -148.39 -55.63
N GLU A 81 34.31 -147.78 -55.77
CA GLU A 81 32.96 -148.30 -55.57
C GLU A 81 32.34 -148.38 -54.18
N CYS A 82 31.09 -147.89 -54.21
CA CYS A 82 30.00 -147.99 -53.25
C CYS A 82 30.15 -147.11 -52.00
N LEU A 83 29.35 -146.04 -51.93
CA LEU A 83 28.15 -145.97 -51.08
C LEU A 83 27.49 -144.57 -51.15
N GLN A 84 26.17 -144.59 -51.35
CA GLN A 84 25.15 -143.65 -50.88
C GLN A 84 25.66 -142.37 -50.20
N VAL A 85 25.57 -141.23 -50.90
CA VAL A 85 26.11 -139.92 -50.49
C VAL A 85 25.33 -139.35 -49.30
N ILE A 86 25.81 -139.68 -48.11
CA ILE A 86 25.59 -138.94 -46.88
C ILE A 86 26.30 -137.58 -47.05
N PRO A 87 25.65 -136.43 -46.77
CA PRO A 87 26.33 -135.15 -46.79
C PRO A 87 27.59 -135.21 -45.91
N SER A 88 28.75 -134.88 -46.48
CA SER A 88 30.01 -134.90 -45.73
C SER A 88 30.00 -133.83 -44.64
N GLU A 89 30.66 -134.08 -43.51
CA GLU A 89 30.75 -133.13 -42.37
C GLU A 89 31.22 -131.72 -42.80
N LEU A 90 32.02 -131.65 -43.87
CA LEU A 90 32.50 -130.42 -44.51
C LEU A 90 31.38 -129.54 -45.09
N GLU A 91 30.33 -130.15 -45.65
CA GLU A 91 29.23 -129.42 -46.27
C GLU A 91 28.28 -128.81 -45.23
N ILE A 92 28.11 -129.50 -44.09
CA ILE A 92 27.38 -128.98 -42.91
C ILE A 92 28.12 -127.78 -42.33
N VAL A 93 29.45 -127.88 -42.15
CA VAL A 93 30.27 -126.76 -41.64
C VAL A 93 30.23 -125.55 -42.56
N LYS A 94 30.21 -125.76 -43.88
CA LYS A 94 30.12 -124.66 -44.85
C LYS A 94 28.78 -123.91 -44.76
N GLN A 95 27.66 -124.63 -44.68
CA GLN A 95 26.34 -124.01 -44.53
C GLN A 95 26.22 -123.25 -43.19
N ASP A 96 26.76 -123.80 -42.10
CA ASP A 96 26.80 -123.13 -40.81
C ASP A 96 27.65 -121.85 -40.83
N PHE A 97 28.77 -121.86 -41.55
CA PHE A 97 29.61 -120.67 -41.74
C PHE A 97 28.88 -119.59 -42.55
N GLU A 98 28.22 -119.95 -43.65
CA GLU A 98 27.41 -119.01 -44.45
C GLU A 98 26.26 -118.41 -43.65
N LYS A 99 25.57 -119.22 -42.83
CA LYS A 99 24.52 -118.76 -41.93
C LYS A 99 25.04 -117.77 -40.88
N LYS A 100 26.17 -118.10 -40.22
CA LYS A 100 26.82 -117.20 -39.25
C LYS A 100 27.33 -115.92 -39.91
N SER A 101 27.91 -116.00 -41.11
CA SER A 101 28.38 -114.85 -41.87
C SER A 101 27.22 -113.91 -42.23
N SER A 102 26.08 -114.47 -42.66
CA SER A 102 24.87 -113.70 -42.94
C SER A 102 24.30 -113.03 -41.69
N GLU A 103 24.32 -113.72 -40.55
CA GLU A 103 23.89 -113.16 -39.26
C GLU A 103 24.80 -112.01 -38.81
N LEU A 104 26.12 -112.17 -38.93
CA LEU A 104 27.09 -111.11 -38.65
C LEU A 104 26.91 -109.91 -39.58
N GLY A 105 26.65 -110.14 -40.87
CA GLY A 105 26.32 -109.08 -41.83
C GLY A 105 25.11 -108.25 -41.39
N LYS A 106 24.00 -108.90 -41.02
CA LYS A 106 22.81 -108.22 -40.49
C LYS A 106 23.07 -107.44 -39.20
N ARG A 107 23.93 -107.95 -38.31
CA ARG A 107 24.35 -107.23 -37.10
C ARG A 107 25.19 -106.00 -37.41
N ILE A 108 26.10 -106.09 -38.39
CA ILE A 108 26.91 -104.97 -38.85
C ILE A 108 26.02 -103.87 -39.45
N GLU A 109 25.07 -104.22 -40.30
CA GLU A 109 24.11 -103.28 -40.90
C GLU A 109 23.28 -102.57 -39.82
N LYS A 110 22.72 -103.32 -38.86
CA LYS A 110 21.98 -102.74 -37.73
C LYS A 110 22.83 -101.77 -36.89
N LEU A 111 24.09 -102.13 -36.60
CA LEU A 111 25.01 -101.26 -35.87
C LEU A 111 25.37 -100.01 -36.67
N GLN A 112 25.44 -100.10 -38.01
CA GLN A 112 25.67 -98.94 -38.87
C GLN A 112 24.46 -97.99 -38.86
N GLU A 113 23.23 -98.52 -38.90
CA GLU A 113 22.01 -97.72 -38.75
C GLU A 113 21.96 -97.03 -37.37
N GLU A 114 22.17 -97.76 -36.28
CA GLU A 114 22.20 -97.21 -34.92
C GLU A 114 23.26 -96.10 -34.79
N ASN A 115 24.45 -96.29 -35.36
CA ASN A 115 25.50 -95.26 -35.36
C ASN A 115 25.11 -94.02 -36.18
N MET A 116 24.38 -94.20 -37.29
CA MET A 116 23.84 -93.08 -38.08
C MET A 116 22.81 -92.27 -37.27
N TYR A 117 21.89 -92.94 -36.57
CA TYR A 117 20.90 -92.29 -35.70
C TYR A 117 21.56 -91.54 -34.54
N LEU A 118 22.53 -92.17 -33.85
CA LEU A 118 23.26 -91.51 -32.77
C LEU A 118 24.04 -90.28 -33.26
N LYS A 119 24.61 -90.34 -34.47
CA LYS A 119 25.31 -89.20 -35.05
C LYS A 119 24.36 -88.02 -35.32
N LEU A 120 23.17 -88.31 -35.86
CA LEU A 120 22.12 -87.29 -36.06
C LEU A 120 21.67 -86.68 -34.74
N ASP A 121 21.44 -87.49 -33.70
CA ASP A 121 21.04 -87.03 -32.37
C ASP A 121 22.10 -86.10 -31.76
N VAL A 122 23.38 -86.46 -31.85
CA VAL A 122 24.50 -85.63 -31.39
C VAL A 122 24.53 -84.28 -32.12
N ASP A 123 24.29 -84.25 -33.43
CA ASP A 123 24.29 -83.00 -34.19
C ASP A 123 23.06 -82.13 -33.88
N VAL A 124 21.90 -82.73 -33.63
CA VAL A 124 20.71 -82.03 -33.09
C VAL A 124 21.02 -81.42 -31.74
N GLN A 125 21.54 -82.19 -30.78
CA GLN A 125 21.89 -81.69 -29.44
C GLN A 125 22.94 -80.57 -29.49
N LYS A 126 23.94 -80.66 -30.37
CA LYS A 126 24.91 -79.56 -30.58
C LYS A 126 24.22 -78.29 -31.06
N SER A 127 23.28 -78.40 -32.00
CA SER A 127 22.56 -77.24 -32.54
C SER A 127 21.65 -76.59 -31.49
N GLU A 128 20.99 -77.39 -30.66
CA GLU A 128 20.17 -76.92 -29.53
C GLU A 128 21.04 -76.25 -28.46
N ALA A 129 22.17 -76.86 -28.08
CA ALA A 129 23.10 -76.28 -27.12
C ALA A 129 23.65 -74.92 -27.61
N GLU A 130 23.92 -74.77 -28.91
CA GLU A 130 24.37 -73.49 -29.47
C GLU A 130 23.25 -72.45 -29.49
N LYS A 131 21.99 -72.85 -29.73
CA LYS A 131 20.83 -71.96 -29.60
C LYS A 131 20.66 -71.47 -28.16
N ILE A 132 20.73 -72.36 -27.18
CA ILE A 132 20.67 -72.03 -25.75
C ILE A 132 21.81 -71.08 -25.36
N ARG A 133 23.03 -71.29 -25.87
CA ARG A 133 24.15 -70.35 -25.63
C ARG A 133 23.89 -68.96 -26.19
N LYS A 134 23.29 -68.86 -27.38
CA LYS A 134 22.92 -67.55 -27.98
C LYS A 134 21.85 -66.84 -27.17
N GLU A 135 20.83 -67.55 -26.71
CA GLU A 135 19.77 -66.98 -25.86
C GLU A 135 20.31 -66.54 -24.50
N LYS A 136 21.17 -67.35 -23.87
CA LYS A 136 21.83 -66.98 -22.61
C LYS A 136 22.64 -65.68 -22.74
N ARG A 137 23.41 -65.51 -23.82
CA ARG A 137 24.16 -64.27 -24.07
C ARG A 137 23.25 -63.04 -24.14
N LYS A 138 22.12 -63.14 -24.85
CA LYS A 138 21.13 -62.04 -24.93
C LYS A 138 20.54 -61.70 -23.56
N ILE A 139 20.16 -62.71 -22.78
CA ILE A 139 19.62 -62.52 -21.42
C ILE A 139 20.66 -61.82 -20.50
N ASP A 140 21.93 -62.20 -20.61
CA ASP A 140 23.01 -61.57 -19.84
C ASP A 140 23.20 -60.09 -20.25
N GLU A 141 23.16 -59.78 -21.55
CA GLU A 141 23.21 -58.40 -22.06
C GLU A 141 22.02 -57.55 -21.58
N ASP A 142 20.81 -58.09 -21.65
CA ASP A 142 19.59 -57.42 -21.18
C ASP A 142 19.63 -57.14 -19.67
N ARG A 143 20.12 -58.11 -18.88
CA ARG A 143 20.30 -57.95 -17.43
C ARG A 143 21.28 -56.82 -17.13
N ASP A 144 22.40 -56.77 -17.84
CA ASP A 144 23.43 -55.76 -17.60
C ASP A 144 22.94 -54.36 -18.05
N SER A 145 22.20 -54.28 -19.17
CA SER A 145 21.48 -53.06 -19.60
C SER A 145 20.51 -52.56 -18.52
N LEU A 146 19.62 -53.44 -18.02
CA LEU A 146 18.66 -53.10 -16.98
C LEU A 146 19.35 -52.62 -15.68
N LYS A 147 20.48 -53.24 -15.32
CA LYS A 147 21.29 -52.84 -14.17
C LYS A 147 21.88 -51.44 -14.35
N THR A 148 22.27 -51.06 -15.56
CA THR A 148 22.75 -49.68 -15.85
C THR A 148 21.62 -48.66 -15.76
N GLU A 149 20.45 -48.95 -16.33
CA GLU A 149 19.29 -48.06 -16.27
C GLU A 149 18.80 -47.88 -14.83
N TYR A 150 18.76 -48.94 -14.03
CA TYR A 150 18.42 -48.85 -12.61
C TYR A 150 19.38 -47.92 -11.84
N LYS A 151 20.69 -48.05 -12.07
CA LYS A 151 21.69 -47.14 -11.45
C LYS A 151 21.47 -45.70 -11.88
N LYS A 152 21.16 -45.46 -13.15
CA LYS A 152 20.90 -44.13 -13.71
C LYS A 152 19.66 -43.50 -13.08
N ILE A 153 18.55 -44.24 -12.99
CA ILE A 153 17.31 -43.79 -12.33
C ILE A 153 17.57 -43.45 -10.86
N ARG A 154 18.33 -44.28 -10.15
CA ARG A 154 18.66 -44.00 -8.74
C ARG A 154 19.49 -42.72 -8.57
N LEU A 155 20.43 -42.46 -9.50
CA LEU A 155 21.23 -41.24 -9.53
C LEU A 155 20.37 -40.02 -9.88
N THR A 156 19.48 -40.11 -10.87
CA THR A 156 18.59 -39.00 -11.24
C THR A 156 17.62 -38.67 -10.11
N MET A 157 17.04 -39.66 -9.42
CA MET A 157 16.20 -39.42 -8.24
C MET A 157 16.95 -38.69 -7.12
N LYS A 158 18.23 -39.04 -6.88
CA LYS A 158 19.08 -38.31 -5.93
C LYS A 158 19.35 -36.86 -6.38
N ASN A 159 19.69 -36.66 -7.65
CA ASN A 159 20.04 -35.34 -8.19
C ASN A 159 18.85 -34.38 -8.24
N VAL A 160 17.64 -34.87 -8.54
CA VAL A 160 16.40 -34.07 -8.59
C VAL A 160 15.88 -33.76 -7.18
N GLY A 161 16.57 -34.19 -6.12
CA GLY A 161 16.15 -33.95 -4.73
C GLY A 161 14.92 -34.77 -4.32
N LEU A 162 14.46 -35.69 -5.16
CA LEU A 162 13.43 -36.69 -4.84
C LEU A 162 13.96 -37.80 -3.94
N GLY A 163 15.28 -37.88 -3.74
CA GLY A 163 15.94 -38.78 -2.79
C GLY A 163 15.76 -38.40 -1.32
N LYS A 164 14.94 -37.38 -1.00
CA LYS A 164 14.55 -37.07 0.38
C LYS A 164 13.87 -38.29 1.01
N THR A 165 14.24 -38.61 2.24
CA THR A 165 13.56 -39.67 2.99
C THR A 165 12.14 -39.22 3.33
N SER A 166 11.23 -40.19 3.55
CA SER A 166 9.84 -39.88 3.93
C SER A 166 9.76 -39.00 5.18
N GLU A 167 10.71 -39.13 6.10
CA GLU A 167 10.81 -38.32 7.31
C GLU A 167 11.11 -36.85 7.00
N GLN A 168 12.00 -36.57 6.05
CA GLN A 168 12.31 -35.19 5.63
C GLN A 168 11.09 -34.51 4.98
N TRP A 169 10.33 -35.24 4.16
CA TRP A 169 9.08 -34.73 3.60
C TRP A 169 8.03 -34.47 4.68
N GLN A 170 7.89 -35.36 5.66
CA GLN A 170 7.01 -35.15 6.78
C GLN A 170 7.41 -33.91 7.59
N GLN A 171 8.71 -33.71 7.82
CA GLN A 171 9.21 -32.54 8.54
C GLN A 171 8.93 -31.24 7.77
N GLU A 172 9.22 -31.16 6.47
CA GLU A 172 8.91 -29.98 5.65
C GLU A 172 7.41 -29.66 5.64
N VAL A 173 6.55 -30.68 5.53
CA VAL A 173 5.10 -30.50 5.58
C VAL A 173 4.67 -29.95 6.94
N GLN A 174 5.26 -30.39 8.05
CA GLN A 174 4.94 -29.86 9.38
C GLN A 174 5.46 -28.44 9.57
N GLU A 175 6.65 -28.11 9.06
CA GLU A 175 7.18 -26.75 9.10
C GLU A 175 6.31 -25.78 8.28
N GLU A 176 5.88 -26.17 7.09
CA GLU A 176 4.97 -25.35 6.29
C GLU A 176 3.58 -25.24 6.91
N LYS A 177 3.06 -26.29 7.56
CA LYS A 177 1.83 -26.19 8.36
C LYS A 177 1.97 -25.18 9.50
N ALA A 178 3.07 -25.23 10.25
CA ALA A 178 3.31 -24.29 11.33
C ALA A 178 3.42 -22.83 10.83
N LYS A 179 4.05 -22.61 9.66
CA LYS A 179 4.08 -21.30 9.00
C LYS A 179 2.68 -20.85 8.57
N ALA A 180 1.88 -21.75 7.98
CA ALA A 180 0.52 -21.44 7.57
C ALA A 180 -0.35 -21.05 8.78
N GLU A 181 -0.29 -21.80 9.88
CA GLU A 181 -0.99 -21.48 11.13
C GLU A 181 -0.54 -20.13 11.74
N TYR A 182 0.75 -19.83 11.66
CA TYR A 182 1.28 -18.52 12.08
C TYR A 182 0.66 -17.38 11.26
N TRP A 183 0.65 -17.50 9.94
CA TRP A 183 0.07 -16.49 9.06
C TRP A 183 -1.43 -16.38 9.21
N GLU A 184 -2.14 -17.49 9.43
CA GLU A 184 -3.57 -17.48 9.71
C GLU A 184 -3.88 -16.72 11.01
N ARG A 185 -3.08 -16.94 12.07
CA ARG A 185 -3.22 -16.19 13.32
C ARG A 185 -2.97 -14.69 13.11
N LYS A 186 -1.92 -14.33 12.37
CA LYS A 186 -1.63 -12.94 12.01
C LYS A 186 -2.75 -12.29 11.21
N PHE A 187 -3.34 -13.02 10.28
CA PHE A 187 -4.48 -12.56 9.50
C PHE A 187 -5.69 -12.26 10.41
N ARG A 188 -6.02 -13.17 11.32
CA ARG A 188 -7.11 -12.96 12.31
C ARG A 188 -6.85 -11.77 13.23
N GLU A 189 -5.62 -11.59 13.71
CA GLU A 189 -5.21 -10.41 14.49
C GLU A 189 -5.43 -9.12 13.72
N MET A 190 -5.01 -9.08 12.45
CA MET A 190 -5.16 -7.90 11.60
C MET A 190 -6.63 -7.62 11.26
N GLN A 191 -7.42 -8.67 11.04
CA GLN A 191 -8.86 -8.55 10.84
C GLN A 191 -9.55 -7.97 12.08
N ALA A 192 -9.23 -8.45 13.29
CA ALA A 192 -9.77 -7.93 14.54
C ALA A 192 -9.41 -6.44 14.75
N ARG A 193 -8.16 -6.05 14.41
CA ARG A 193 -7.73 -4.64 14.44
C ARG A 193 -8.50 -3.78 13.45
N ASN A 194 -8.70 -4.26 12.23
CA ASN A 194 -9.49 -3.54 11.23
C ASN A 194 -10.94 -3.34 11.69
N GLU A 195 -11.56 -4.35 12.29
CA GLU A 195 -12.91 -4.21 12.84
C GLU A 195 -12.96 -3.25 14.04
N ALA A 196 -11.95 -3.25 14.91
CA ALA A 196 -11.84 -2.25 15.98
C ALA A 196 -11.69 -0.83 15.43
N LEU A 197 -10.86 -0.63 14.39
CA LEU A 197 -10.72 0.68 13.73
C LEU A 197 -12.02 1.15 13.07
N LYS A 198 -12.78 0.25 12.42
CA LYS A 198 -14.10 0.59 11.87
C LYS A 198 -15.09 1.02 12.96
N LYS A 199 -15.08 0.36 14.12
CA LYS A 199 -15.92 0.75 15.27
C LYS A 199 -15.54 2.14 15.78
N ASN A 200 -14.25 2.38 16.04
CA ASN A 200 -13.75 3.69 16.47
C ASN A 200 -14.09 4.80 15.46
N LEU A 201 -14.00 4.50 14.15
CA LEU A 201 -14.41 5.44 13.11
C LEU A 201 -15.90 5.77 13.21
N ALA A 202 -16.77 4.76 13.36
CA ALA A 202 -18.20 4.96 13.50
C ALA A 202 -18.55 5.77 14.77
N GLU A 203 -17.89 5.49 15.90
CA GLU A 203 -18.03 6.25 17.14
C GLU A 203 -17.63 7.72 16.94
N SER A 204 -16.46 7.97 16.33
CA SER A 204 -15.99 9.35 16.06
C SER A 204 -16.93 10.12 15.11
N LEU A 205 -17.55 9.43 14.14
CA LEU A 205 -18.54 10.03 13.25
C LEU A 205 -19.82 10.39 13.99
N ASN A 206 -20.26 9.55 14.93
CA ASN A 206 -21.41 9.85 15.78
C ASN A 206 -21.13 11.03 16.71
N GLU A 207 -19.97 11.03 17.40
CA GLU A 207 -19.53 12.14 18.26
C GLU A 207 -19.45 13.47 17.48
N ASN A 208 -18.89 13.44 16.27
CA ASN A 208 -18.86 14.61 15.41
C ASN A 208 -20.28 15.09 15.03
N GLY A 209 -21.22 14.16 14.81
CA GLY A 209 -22.63 14.47 14.61
C GLY A 209 -23.24 15.20 15.80
N GLU A 210 -23.00 14.71 17.02
CA GLU A 210 -23.44 15.34 18.27
C GLU A 210 -22.81 16.72 18.48
N LEU A 211 -21.51 16.85 18.22
CA LEU A 211 -20.80 18.13 18.31
C LEU A 211 -21.36 19.15 17.31
N LYS A 212 -21.63 18.75 16.07
CA LYS A 212 -22.29 19.61 15.08
C LYS A 212 -23.66 20.08 15.56
N ALA A 213 -24.46 19.20 16.16
CA ALA A 213 -25.76 19.57 16.72
C ALA A 213 -25.62 20.61 17.85
N ARG A 214 -24.66 20.41 18.77
CA ARG A 214 -24.35 21.36 19.85
C ARG A 214 -23.89 22.72 19.32
N VAL A 215 -23.05 22.73 18.29
CA VAL A 215 -22.60 23.99 17.65
C VAL A 215 -23.79 24.75 17.07
N VAL A 216 -24.74 24.06 16.42
CA VAL A 216 -25.97 24.69 15.90
C VAL A 216 -26.82 25.26 17.04
N GLU A 217 -26.99 24.52 18.14
CA GLU A 217 -27.74 24.98 19.32
C GLU A 217 -27.08 26.21 19.98
N LEU A 218 -25.77 26.17 20.19
CA LEU A 218 -25.01 27.31 20.71
C LEU A 218 -25.10 28.52 19.78
N GLY A 219 -25.05 28.31 18.46
CA GLY A 219 -25.25 29.38 17.48
C GLY A 219 -26.62 30.05 17.61
N ARG A 220 -27.69 29.26 17.78
CA ARG A 220 -29.06 29.77 18.03
C ARG A 220 -29.14 30.55 19.34
N SER A 221 -28.59 30.00 20.43
CA SER A 221 -28.57 30.64 21.75
C SER A 221 -27.81 31.98 21.73
N LEU A 222 -26.64 32.01 21.11
CA LEU A 222 -25.82 33.21 20.97
C LEU A 222 -26.55 34.28 20.15
N HIS A 223 -27.16 33.90 19.02
CA HIS A 223 -27.96 34.82 18.21
C HIS A 223 -29.12 35.42 19.02
N HIS A 224 -29.82 34.58 19.79
CA HIS A 224 -30.92 35.02 20.65
C HIS A 224 -30.46 35.99 21.74
N HIS A 225 -29.35 35.68 22.42
CA HIS A 225 -28.77 36.57 23.43
C HIS A 225 -28.35 37.92 22.85
N ARG A 226 -27.67 37.90 21.69
CA ARG A 226 -27.27 39.13 20.99
C ARG A 226 -28.48 39.97 20.58
N ASN A 227 -29.54 39.34 20.09
CA ASN A 227 -30.79 40.02 19.74
C ASN A 227 -31.48 40.61 20.98
N ARG A 228 -31.55 39.87 22.09
CA ARG A 228 -32.07 40.38 23.37
C ARG A 228 -31.28 41.59 23.88
N ASN A 229 -29.95 41.53 23.86
CA ASN A 229 -29.12 42.66 24.27
C ASN A 229 -29.36 43.87 23.38
N SER A 230 -29.39 43.68 22.06
CA SER A 230 -29.68 44.75 21.10
C SER A 230 -31.07 45.37 21.37
N ALA A 231 -32.07 44.54 21.65
CA ALA A 231 -33.43 45.01 21.98
C ALA A 231 -33.47 45.80 23.31
N ILE A 232 -32.70 45.39 24.32
CA ILE A 232 -32.60 46.11 25.60
C ILE A 232 -31.93 47.48 25.40
N GLU A 233 -30.81 47.52 24.67
CA GLU A 233 -30.10 48.77 24.33
C GLU A 233 -30.98 49.73 23.53
N LEU A 234 -31.68 49.23 22.51
CA LEU A 234 -32.62 50.01 21.71
C LEU A 234 -33.77 50.56 22.57
N ARG A 235 -34.36 49.76 23.47
CA ARG A 235 -35.39 50.24 24.40
C ARG A 235 -34.88 51.35 25.33
N ALA A 236 -33.66 51.21 25.84
CA ALA A 236 -33.05 52.24 26.68
C ALA A 236 -32.83 53.55 25.91
N SER A 237 -32.33 53.47 24.67
CA SER A 237 -32.16 54.65 23.81
C SER A 237 -33.50 55.31 23.47
N LEU A 238 -34.55 54.53 23.18
CA LEU A 238 -35.88 55.03 22.89
C LEU A 238 -36.47 55.79 24.08
N LYS A 239 -36.37 55.21 25.29
CA LYS A 239 -36.79 55.89 26.53
C LYS A 239 -36.04 57.21 26.73
N LYS A 240 -34.74 57.27 26.37
CA LYS A 240 -33.96 58.50 26.46
C LYS A 240 -34.39 59.56 25.45
N ILE A 241 -34.71 59.15 24.23
CA ILE A 241 -35.26 60.04 23.19
C ILE A 241 -36.60 60.63 23.66
N GLU A 242 -37.47 59.82 24.24
CA GLU A 242 -38.76 60.25 24.73
C GLU A 242 -38.65 61.24 25.91
N GLU A 243 -37.69 61.00 26.83
CA GLU A 243 -37.35 61.97 27.89
C GLU A 243 -36.84 63.30 27.32
N MET A 244 -35.96 63.26 26.32
CA MET A 244 -35.46 64.49 25.67
C MET A 244 -36.56 65.22 24.90
N LYS A 245 -37.47 64.49 24.26
CA LYS A 245 -38.62 65.05 23.57
C LYS A 245 -39.52 65.84 24.53
N GLY A 246 -39.84 65.28 25.71
CA GLY A 246 -40.60 66.01 26.73
C GLY A 246 -39.92 67.29 27.19
N LYS A 247 -38.59 67.26 27.39
CA LYS A 247 -37.82 68.48 27.73
C LYS A 247 -37.84 69.52 26.62
N ILE A 248 -37.81 69.09 25.36
CA ILE A 248 -37.94 70.01 24.21
C ILE A 248 -39.32 70.65 24.22
N GLU A 249 -40.40 69.89 24.41
CA GLU A 249 -41.77 70.40 24.49
C GLU A 249 -41.95 71.42 25.65
N GLU A 250 -41.34 71.16 26.81
CA GLU A 250 -41.29 72.10 27.94
C GLU A 250 -40.56 73.41 27.58
N LEU A 251 -39.39 73.29 26.94
CA LEU A 251 -38.60 74.45 26.50
C LEU A 251 -39.32 75.25 25.40
N GLU A 252 -39.98 74.60 24.46
CA GLU A 252 -40.81 75.24 23.42
C GLU A 252 -41.97 76.02 24.05
N SER A 253 -42.64 75.43 25.05
CA SER A 253 -43.72 76.11 25.79
C SER A 253 -43.21 77.34 26.56
N ALA A 254 -42.03 77.24 27.19
CA ALA A 254 -41.39 78.36 27.87
C ALA A 254 -40.95 79.46 26.90
N LEU A 255 -40.39 79.08 25.75
CA LEU A 255 -40.01 80.01 24.69
C LEU A 255 -41.23 80.77 24.17
N HIS A 256 -42.33 80.07 23.88
CA HIS A 256 -43.57 80.71 23.42
C HIS A 256 -44.14 81.69 24.47
N SER A 257 -44.06 81.35 25.76
CA SER A 257 -44.42 82.26 26.84
C SER A 257 -43.53 83.53 26.87
N CYS A 258 -42.22 83.37 26.64
CA CYS A 258 -41.30 84.50 26.52
C CYS A 258 -41.63 85.37 25.29
N GLU A 259 -41.94 84.77 24.14
CA GLU A 259 -42.35 85.49 22.93
C GLU A 259 -43.58 86.37 23.18
N LEU A 260 -44.64 85.83 23.80
CA LEU A 260 -45.84 86.60 24.15
C LEU A 260 -45.53 87.77 25.09
N ARG A 261 -44.60 87.56 26.03
CA ARG A 261 -44.17 88.62 26.95
C ARG A 261 -43.34 89.70 26.25
N ILE A 262 -42.53 89.33 25.25
CA ILE A 262 -41.79 90.29 24.42
C ILE A 262 -42.78 91.12 23.60
N GLU A 263 -43.75 90.49 22.93
CA GLU A 263 -44.78 91.18 22.14
C GLU A 263 -45.59 92.17 23.00
N LEU A 264 -45.94 91.80 24.23
CA LEU A 264 -46.58 92.70 25.20
C LEU A 264 -45.69 93.90 25.57
N LEU A 265 -44.38 93.69 25.70
CA LEU A 265 -43.45 94.79 26.01
C LEU A 265 -43.24 95.71 24.81
N GLU A 266 -43.16 95.17 23.60
CA GLU A 266 -43.03 95.94 22.35
C GLU A 266 -44.26 96.83 22.12
N THR A 267 -45.47 96.29 22.34
CA THR A 267 -46.71 97.09 22.26
C THR A 267 -46.75 98.20 23.30
N ARG A 268 -46.32 97.92 24.55
CA ARG A 268 -46.22 98.93 25.61
C ARG A 268 -45.17 100.00 25.30
N GLU A 269 -44.02 99.62 24.75
CA GLU A 269 -42.97 100.55 24.32
C GLU A 269 -43.49 101.47 23.21
N GLY A 270 -44.24 100.94 22.25
CA GLY A 270 -44.93 101.71 21.22
C GLY A 270 -45.84 102.79 21.82
N HIS A 271 -46.70 102.41 22.77
CA HIS A 271 -47.57 103.36 23.48
C HIS A 271 -46.78 104.45 24.21
N TRP A 272 -45.73 104.09 24.97
CA TRP A 272 -44.90 105.08 25.68
C TRP A 272 -44.18 106.04 24.72
N LYS A 273 -43.76 105.57 23.54
CA LYS A 273 -43.16 106.45 22.51
C LYS A 273 -44.16 107.50 22.03
N GLU A 274 -45.41 107.09 21.75
CA GLU A 274 -46.48 108.01 21.35
C GLU A 274 -46.80 109.04 22.43
N GLU A 275 -46.94 108.58 23.69
CA GLU A 275 -47.24 109.44 24.84
C GLU A 275 -46.09 110.44 25.13
N LEU A 276 -44.84 109.99 24.96
CA LEU A 276 -43.66 110.85 25.04
C LEU A 276 -43.67 111.89 23.92
N HIS A 277 -43.96 111.51 22.67
CA HIS A 277 -44.08 112.44 21.55
C HIS A 277 -45.19 113.48 21.80
N HIS A 278 -46.35 113.06 22.32
CA HIS A 278 -47.44 113.96 22.66
C HIS A 278 -47.04 114.95 23.76
N SER A 279 -46.43 114.46 24.84
CA SER A 279 -45.94 115.29 25.94
C SER A 279 -44.89 116.30 25.46
N HIS A 280 -43.95 115.85 24.62
CA HIS A 280 -42.94 116.72 24.03
C HIS A 280 -43.56 117.79 23.12
N TYR A 281 -44.61 117.45 22.35
CA TYR A 281 -45.36 118.42 21.54
C TYR A 281 -46.06 119.46 22.43
N GLN A 282 -46.70 119.03 23.52
CA GLN A 282 -47.32 119.95 24.48
C GLN A 282 -46.31 120.92 25.08
N VAL A 283 -45.14 120.43 25.51
CA VAL A 283 -44.08 121.28 26.06
C VAL A 283 -43.62 122.29 25.01
N ARG A 284 -43.33 121.85 23.79
CA ARG A 284 -42.94 122.74 22.69
C ARG A 284 -44.00 123.81 22.37
N SER A 285 -45.29 123.45 22.40
CA SER A 285 -46.41 124.37 22.19
C SER A 285 -46.50 125.41 23.32
N ARG A 286 -46.35 124.98 24.57
CA ARG A 286 -46.31 125.88 25.73
C ARG A 286 -45.11 126.80 25.69
N ASP A 287 -43.94 126.31 25.30
CA ASP A 287 -42.73 127.12 25.12
C ASP A 287 -42.90 128.15 24.01
N TYR A 288 -43.56 127.79 22.90
CA TYR A 288 -43.92 128.72 21.83
C TYR A 288 -44.86 129.83 22.34
N LEU A 289 -45.96 129.46 23.02
CA LEU A 289 -46.91 130.43 23.59
C LEU A 289 -46.27 131.31 24.66
N MET A 290 -45.41 130.75 25.50
CA MET A 290 -44.68 131.50 26.52
C MET A 290 -43.68 132.46 25.86
N GLY A 291 -42.99 132.03 24.80
CA GLY A 291 -42.15 132.89 23.97
C GLY A 291 -42.92 134.06 23.36
N GLU A 292 -44.11 133.80 22.79
CA GLU A 292 -45.00 134.82 22.24
C GLU A 292 -45.50 135.79 23.32
N ALA A 293 -45.92 135.30 24.47
CA ALA A 293 -46.31 136.14 25.61
C ALA A 293 -45.15 137.02 26.11
N ILE A 294 -43.92 136.49 26.14
CA ILE A 294 -42.73 137.28 26.48
C ILE A 294 -42.51 138.39 25.45
N VAL A 295 -42.65 138.11 24.15
CA VAL A 295 -42.56 139.13 23.09
C VAL A 295 -43.65 140.19 23.25
N GLN A 296 -44.90 139.81 23.48
CA GLN A 296 -46.00 140.76 23.73
C GLN A 296 -45.77 141.61 24.99
N ILE A 297 -45.30 141.00 26.08
CA ILE A 297 -44.94 141.73 27.30
C ILE A 297 -43.83 142.75 27.01
N ARG A 298 -42.82 142.38 26.21
CA ARG A 298 -41.76 143.29 25.78
C ARG A 298 -42.29 144.45 24.94
N GLU A 299 -43.17 144.19 23.98
CA GLU A 299 -43.79 145.24 23.16
C GLU A 299 -44.62 146.24 24.00
N VAL A 300 -45.43 145.72 24.94
CA VAL A 300 -46.18 146.58 25.87
C VAL A 300 -45.23 147.37 26.77
N ALA A 301 -44.14 146.74 27.23
CA ALA A 301 -43.14 147.40 28.04
C ALA A 301 -42.43 148.52 27.25
N ASP A 302 -42.05 148.27 25.99
CA ASP A 302 -41.48 149.26 25.07
C ASP A 302 -42.45 150.42 24.83
N HIS A 303 -43.73 150.15 24.59
CA HIS A 303 -44.76 151.18 24.44
C HIS A 303 -44.92 152.02 25.71
N LEU A 304 -44.94 151.40 26.89
CA LEU A 304 -44.99 152.11 28.17
C LEU A 304 -43.72 152.95 28.39
N GLN A 305 -42.56 152.47 27.96
CA GLN A 305 -41.29 153.20 28.01
C GLN A 305 -41.34 154.46 27.11
N ILE A 306 -41.89 154.32 25.89
CA ILE A 306 -42.10 155.44 24.96
C ILE A 306 -43.09 156.45 25.54
N LEU A 307 -44.25 156.00 26.03
CA LEU A 307 -45.24 156.86 26.67
C LEU A 307 -44.67 157.58 27.90
N ALA A 308 -43.83 156.90 28.70
CA ALA A 308 -43.13 157.52 29.82
C ALA A 308 -42.15 158.61 29.34
N SER A 309 -41.38 158.36 28.28
CA SER A 309 -40.50 159.38 27.69
C SER A 309 -41.29 160.56 27.11
N GLN A 310 -42.43 160.34 26.46
CA GLN A 310 -43.32 161.39 25.98
C GLN A 310 -43.96 162.17 27.14
N ALA A 311 -44.34 161.47 28.21
CA ALA A 311 -44.83 162.07 29.44
C ALA A 311 -43.74 162.94 30.10
N ASP A 312 -42.47 162.53 30.07
CA ASP A 312 -41.35 163.38 30.49
C ASP A 312 -41.26 164.66 29.65
N THR A 313 -41.35 164.56 28.31
CA THR A 313 -41.33 165.72 27.40
C THR A 313 -42.52 166.67 27.60
N LEU A 314 -43.72 166.12 27.82
CA LEU A 314 -44.92 166.89 28.11
C LEU A 314 -44.89 167.52 29.51
N SER A 315 -44.34 166.81 30.50
CA SER A 315 -44.11 167.36 31.84
C SER A 315 -43.20 168.58 31.77
N MET A 316 -42.11 168.54 30.98
CA MET A 316 -41.23 169.71 30.77
C MET A 316 -41.92 170.84 29.98
N LYS A 317 -42.84 170.53 29.05
CA LYS A 317 -43.57 171.54 28.27
C LYS A 317 -44.65 172.28 29.07
N TYR A 318 -45.38 171.57 29.94
CA TYR A 318 -46.50 172.13 30.69
C TYR A 318 -46.13 172.66 32.08
N GLU A 319 -44.89 172.48 32.53
CA GLU A 319 -44.34 173.22 33.67
C GLU A 319 -44.16 174.73 33.39
N LEU A 320 -44.35 175.20 32.14
CA LEU A 320 -44.10 176.59 31.74
C LEU A 320 -45.33 177.43 31.34
N GLN A 321 -46.58 176.92 31.36
CA GLN A 321 -47.78 177.73 31.07
C GLN A 321 -49.05 177.28 31.82
N PHE A 322 -49.57 178.17 32.68
CA PHE A 322 -50.93 178.25 33.26
C PHE A 322 -51.37 177.27 34.37
N ASP A 323 -52.06 177.85 35.35
CA ASP A 323 -52.30 177.37 36.72
C ASP A 323 -53.54 176.45 36.89
N HIS A 324 -53.85 175.57 35.93
CA HIS A 324 -55.14 174.84 35.92
C HIS A 324 -55.13 173.34 35.54
N SER A 325 -54.11 172.54 35.91
CA SER A 325 -54.05 171.13 35.48
C SER A 325 -53.60 170.07 36.51
N GLN A 326 -54.26 169.97 37.68
CA GLN A 326 -53.95 168.96 38.71
C GLN A 326 -54.23 167.50 38.27
N LYS A 327 -55.25 167.26 37.43
CA LYS A 327 -55.55 165.91 36.88
C LYS A 327 -54.50 165.43 35.86
N LEU A 328 -53.91 166.35 35.10
CA LEU A 328 -52.94 166.02 34.05
C LEU A 328 -51.61 165.59 34.67
N ALA A 329 -51.15 166.27 35.72
CA ALA A 329 -49.98 165.89 36.50
C ALA A 329 -50.12 164.51 37.16
N SER A 330 -51.30 164.18 37.68
CA SER A 330 -51.58 162.86 38.27
C SER A 330 -51.50 161.72 37.24
N LEU A 331 -51.99 161.95 36.02
CA LEU A 331 -51.89 160.98 34.92
C LEU A 331 -50.44 160.77 34.47
N LEU A 332 -49.68 161.85 34.29
CA LEU A 332 -48.27 161.78 33.91
C LEU A 332 -47.42 161.03 34.97
N GLY A 333 -47.68 161.26 36.25
CA GLY A 333 -47.03 160.52 37.35
C GLY A 333 -47.34 159.01 37.34
N LYS A 334 -48.58 158.61 36.98
CA LYS A 334 -48.95 157.20 36.81
C LYS A 334 -48.25 156.56 35.61
N ILE A 335 -48.13 157.28 34.49
CA ILE A 335 -47.41 156.79 33.31
C ILE A 335 -45.92 156.59 33.62
N LYS A 336 -45.28 157.51 34.35
CA LYS A 336 -43.87 157.35 34.77
C LYS A 336 -43.66 156.13 35.67
N THR A 337 -44.54 155.93 36.65
CA THR A 337 -44.44 154.78 37.57
C THR A 337 -44.67 153.46 36.85
N LEU A 338 -45.56 153.42 35.86
CA LEU A 338 -45.75 152.26 34.99
C LEU A 338 -44.51 152.02 34.10
N GLY A 339 -43.93 153.07 33.51
CA GLY A 339 -42.71 152.97 32.71
C GLY A 339 -41.50 152.44 33.49
N LEU A 340 -41.31 152.88 34.74
CA LEU A 340 -40.23 152.35 35.60
C LEU A 340 -40.40 150.85 35.91
N ARG A 341 -41.64 150.37 36.07
CA ARG A 341 -41.91 148.93 36.22
C ARG A 341 -41.71 148.18 34.92
N ALA A 342 -42.13 148.76 33.79
CA ALA A 342 -41.96 148.18 32.47
C ALA A 342 -40.49 147.90 32.13
N LYS A 343 -39.56 148.73 32.60
CA LYS A 343 -38.11 148.52 32.43
C LYS A 343 -37.58 147.18 32.97
N ALA A 344 -38.26 146.55 33.93
CA ALA A 344 -37.89 145.23 34.43
C ALA A 344 -38.22 144.08 33.44
N TYR A 345 -38.94 144.38 32.35
CA TYR A 345 -39.43 143.41 31.37
C TYR A 345 -38.80 143.58 29.98
N LEU A 346 -37.87 144.53 29.83
CA LEU A 346 -36.98 144.69 28.67
C LEU A 346 -35.66 143.98 28.96
#